data_AF-A0A183PNF9-F1
#
_entry.id   AF-A0A183PNF9-F1
#
_cell.length_a   1.000
_cell.length_b   1.000
_cell.length_c   1.000
_cell.angle_alpha   90.00
_cell.angle_beta   90.00
_cell.angle_gamma   90.00
#
_symmetry.space_group_name_H-M   'P 1'
#
loop_
_entity.id
_entity.type
_entity.pdbx_description
1 polymer ?
#
loop_
_entity_poly.entity_id
_entity_poly.type
_entity_poly.pdbx_seq_one_letter_code
_entity_poly.pdbx_strand_id
1 'polypeptide(L)'
;MEEFQGALNSFQKDWLQLQEKHSSLVMSLYKLKEEETSCVRSVKHCRNYMKLLKNEIASLQKNATGDEITILEKAKIDILKKEYVLRDIEDVLPRTPGLYLRIVLGALNISFANKEDKFRYKNDYERFKIIISGICAFLAFLLYFYVQNRIVDTIFHFLLVWYYCTLTIRERILIANGSRIKGWWNISHFMSTAYSGIMLIWPRSRSYDEFRDQFMLFCLYLSK
;
A
#
# COMPACT_ATOMS: atom_id res chain seq x y z
N MET A 1 46.68 -9.31 -31.86
CA MET A 1 46.94 -8.00 -31.22
C MET A 1 46.05 -6.91 -31.79
N GLU A 2 45.98 -6.71 -33.11
CA GLU A 2 45.11 -5.69 -33.73
C GLU A 2 43.61 -5.90 -33.47
N GLU A 3 43.10 -7.13 -33.57
CA GLU A 3 41.70 -7.45 -33.25
C GLU A 3 41.35 -7.13 -31.79
N PHE A 4 42.27 -7.43 -30.87
CA PHE A 4 42.11 -7.11 -29.45
C PHE A 4 42.09 -5.59 -29.21
N GLN A 5 42.95 -4.85 -29.90
CA GLN A 5 42.99 -3.39 -29.82
C GLN A 5 41.72 -2.75 -30.40
N GLY A 6 41.17 -3.31 -31.49
CA GLY A 6 39.89 -2.92 -32.06
C GLY A 6 38.72 -3.17 -31.09
N ALA A 7 38.67 -4.35 -30.47
CA ALA A 7 37.67 -4.68 -29.47
C ALA A 7 37.77 -3.77 -28.22
N LEU A 8 38.98 -3.46 -27.77
CA LEU A 8 39.22 -2.56 -26.63
C LEU A 8 38.73 -1.13 -26.92
N ASN A 9 38.99 -0.61 -28.12
CA ASN A 9 38.51 0.72 -28.54
C ASN A 9 36.98 0.76 -28.66
N SER A 10 36.36 -0.30 -29.19
CA SER A 10 34.89 -0.42 -29.23
C SER A 10 34.30 -0.40 -27.82
N PHE A 11 34.86 -1.19 -26.90
CA PHE A 11 34.43 -1.22 -25.51
C PHE A 11 34.57 0.16 -24.83
N GLN A 12 35.68 0.87 -25.04
CA GLN A 12 35.86 2.22 -24.48
C GLN A 12 34.81 3.20 -25.01
N LYS A 13 34.47 3.12 -26.30
CA LYS A 13 33.41 3.94 -26.89
C LYS A 13 32.05 3.62 -26.27
N ASP A 14 31.71 2.34 -26.13
CA ASP A 14 30.44 1.91 -25.52
C ASP A 14 30.37 2.32 -24.04
N TRP A 15 31.51 2.26 -23.32
CA TRP A 15 31.63 2.70 -21.94
C TRP A 15 31.35 4.20 -21.78
N LEU A 16 31.94 5.03 -22.64
CA LEU A 16 31.69 6.48 -22.64
C LEU A 16 30.21 6.78 -22.93
N GLN A 17 29.60 6.10 -23.90
CA GLN A 17 28.17 6.25 -24.19
C GLN A 17 27.28 5.83 -23.01
N LEU A 18 27.65 4.77 -22.29
CA LEU A 18 26.93 4.35 -21.08
C LEU A 18 27.00 5.41 -19.99
N GLN A 19 28.18 6.02 -19.77
CA GLN A 19 28.36 7.09 -18.79
C GLN A 19 27.54 8.33 -19.14
N GLU A 20 27.50 8.73 -20.42
CA GLU A 20 26.65 9.84 -20.88
C GLU A 20 25.16 9.55 -20.66
N LYS A 21 24.70 8.34 -21.04
CA LYS A 21 23.30 7.92 -20.82
C LYS A 21 22.92 7.92 -19.33
N HIS A 22 23.79 7.39 -18.47
CA HIS A 22 23.56 7.40 -17.02
C HIS A 22 23.46 8.82 -16.48
N SER A 23 24.37 9.71 -16.91
CA SER A 23 24.37 11.11 -16.48
C SER A 23 23.10 11.85 -16.89
N SER A 24 22.63 11.62 -18.13
CA SER A 24 21.35 12.13 -18.61
C SER A 24 20.16 11.61 -17.78
N LEU A 25 20.12 10.31 -17.49
CA LEU A 25 19.09 9.70 -16.66
C LEU A 25 19.02 10.32 -15.25
N VAL A 26 20.17 10.50 -14.60
CA VAL A 26 20.26 11.11 -13.27
C VAL A 26 19.72 12.55 -13.29
N MET A 27 20.09 13.34 -14.29
CA MET A 27 19.57 14.70 -14.45
C MET A 27 18.06 14.73 -14.64
N SER A 28 17.50 13.83 -15.46
CA SER A 28 16.06 13.70 -15.64
C SER A 28 15.34 13.32 -14.33
N LEU A 29 15.93 12.44 -13.51
CA LEU A 29 15.37 12.06 -12.21
C LEU A 29 15.31 13.23 -11.23
N TYR A 30 16.37 14.05 -11.17
CA TYR A 30 16.36 15.25 -10.32
C TYR A 30 15.27 16.24 -10.74
N LYS A 31 15.16 16.50 -12.05
CA LYS A 31 14.14 17.40 -12.59
C LYS A 31 12.72 16.88 -12.30
N LEU A 32 12.47 15.58 -12.50
CA LEU A 32 11.19 14.95 -12.18
C LEU A 32 10.83 15.15 -10.70
N LYS A 33 11.78 14.93 -9.79
CA LYS A 33 11.56 15.09 -8.33
C LYS A 33 11.25 16.53 -7.95
N GLU A 34 11.88 17.50 -8.61
CA GLU A 34 11.61 18.93 -8.40
C GLU A 34 10.20 19.32 -8.84
N GLU A 35 9.80 18.91 -10.05
CA GLU A 35 8.45 19.13 -10.59
C GLU A 35 7.38 18.45 -9.72
N GLU A 36 7.63 17.22 -9.28
CA GLU A 36 6.78 16.45 -8.36
C GLU A 36 6.59 17.20 -7.04
N THR A 37 7.69 17.67 -6.42
CA THR A 37 7.64 18.43 -5.16
C THR A 37 6.88 19.74 -5.32
N SER A 38 7.07 20.45 -6.44
CA SER A 38 6.34 21.66 -6.77
C SER A 38 4.84 21.40 -6.92
N CYS A 39 4.47 20.33 -7.64
CA CYS A 39 3.08 19.94 -7.82
C CYS A 39 2.39 19.60 -6.50
N VAL A 40 3.04 18.83 -5.63
CA VAL A 40 2.53 18.50 -4.27
C VAL A 40 2.30 19.75 -3.44
N ARG A 41 3.21 20.74 -3.48
CA ARG A 41 3.04 22.02 -2.78
C ARG A 41 1.82 22.79 -3.30
N SER A 42 1.67 22.89 -4.63
CA SER A 42 0.54 23.56 -5.28
C SER A 42 -0.80 22.90 -4.94
N VAL A 43 -0.85 21.57 -4.97
CA VAL A 43 -2.05 20.81 -4.57
C VAL A 43 -2.43 21.06 -3.11
N LYS A 44 -1.45 21.04 -2.20
CA LYS A 44 -1.67 21.37 -0.77
C LYS A 44 -2.20 22.79 -0.60
N HIS A 45 -1.65 23.74 -1.33
CA HIS A 45 -2.12 25.13 -1.33
C HIS A 45 -3.57 25.23 -1.83
N CYS A 46 -3.89 24.66 -2.99
CA CYS A 46 -5.25 24.65 -3.55
C CYS A 46 -6.26 24.00 -2.59
N ARG A 47 -5.90 22.88 -1.94
CA ARG A 47 -6.75 22.23 -0.93
C ARG A 47 -7.05 23.11 0.26
N ASN A 48 -6.02 23.75 0.81
CA ASN A 48 -6.19 24.68 1.93
C ASN A 48 -7.05 25.87 1.54
N TYR A 49 -6.81 26.45 0.36
CA TYR A 49 -7.57 27.59 -0.15
C TYR A 49 -9.05 27.23 -0.37
N MET A 50 -9.35 26.08 -0.98
CA MET A 50 -10.74 25.59 -1.12
C MET A 50 -11.43 25.37 0.23
N LYS A 51 -10.70 24.92 1.25
CA LYS A 51 -11.24 24.79 2.62
C LYS A 51 -11.59 26.16 3.22
N LEU A 52 -10.74 27.17 3.02
CA LEU A 52 -11.03 28.54 3.46
C LEU A 52 -12.27 29.10 2.76
N LEU A 53 -12.34 29.00 1.43
CA LEU A 53 -13.50 29.44 0.65
C LEU A 53 -14.80 28.76 1.09
N LYS A 54 -14.76 27.46 1.41
CA LYS A 54 -15.94 26.76 1.95
C LYS A 54 -16.40 27.34 3.28
N ASN A 55 -15.47 27.67 4.17
CA ASN A 55 -15.79 28.27 5.45
C ASN A 55 -16.38 29.68 5.28
N GLU A 56 -15.82 30.47 4.36
CA GLU A 56 -16.33 31.80 4.02
C GLU A 56 -17.74 31.72 3.42
N ILE A 57 -17.97 30.83 2.44
CA ILE A 57 -19.30 30.59 1.86
C ILE A 57 -20.30 30.19 2.94
N ALA A 58 -19.92 29.29 3.85
CA ALA A 58 -20.78 28.86 4.95
C ALA A 58 -21.09 29.99 5.95
N SER A 59 -20.17 30.94 6.12
CA SER A 59 -20.38 32.15 6.94
C SER A 59 -21.34 33.12 6.25
N LEU A 60 -21.10 33.42 4.97
CA LEU A 60 -21.91 34.34 4.16
C LEU A 60 -23.33 33.81 3.96
N GLN A 61 -23.51 32.49 3.78
CA GLN A 61 -24.83 31.87 3.63
C GLN A 61 -25.77 32.14 4.83
N LYS A 62 -25.24 32.45 6.03
CA LYS A 62 -26.07 32.74 7.21
C LYS A 62 -26.83 34.06 7.10
N ASN A 63 -26.29 35.02 6.36
CA ASN A 63 -26.81 36.37 6.25
C ASN A 63 -27.25 36.73 4.82
N ALA A 64 -27.07 35.81 3.86
CA ALA A 64 -27.36 36.04 2.46
C ALA A 64 -28.86 36.04 2.18
N THR A 65 -29.32 36.87 1.22
CA THR A 65 -30.73 36.90 0.79
C THR A 65 -30.87 36.86 -0.74
N GLY A 66 -31.95 36.22 -1.22
CA GLY A 66 -32.33 36.20 -2.64
C GLY A 66 -31.20 35.75 -3.58
N ASP A 67 -30.75 36.67 -4.43
CA ASP A 67 -29.75 36.43 -5.47
C ASP A 67 -28.37 36.04 -4.90
N GLU A 68 -28.03 36.50 -3.70
CA GLU A 68 -26.75 36.18 -3.04
C GLU A 68 -26.64 34.69 -2.70
N ILE A 69 -27.75 34.07 -2.29
CA ILE A 69 -27.81 32.63 -1.99
C ILE A 69 -27.49 31.83 -3.26
N THR A 70 -28.08 32.23 -4.39
CA THR A 70 -27.88 31.58 -5.69
C THR A 70 -26.42 31.67 -6.15
N ILE A 71 -25.76 32.82 -5.93
CA ILE A 71 -24.35 33.02 -6.25
C ILE A 71 -23.46 32.12 -5.37
N LEU A 72 -23.74 32.07 -4.06
CA LEU A 72 -22.99 31.23 -3.11
C LEU A 72 -23.16 29.74 -3.40
N GLU A 73 -24.35 29.29 -3.80
CA GLU A 73 -24.59 27.90 -4.22
C GLU A 73 -23.82 27.54 -5.48
N LYS A 74 -23.82 28.41 -6.49
CA LYS A 74 -23.00 28.21 -7.71
C LYS A 74 -21.52 28.11 -7.37
N ALA A 75 -21.00 29.01 -6.54
CA ALA A 75 -19.61 28.97 -6.08
C ALA A 75 -19.28 27.67 -5.32
N LYS A 76 -20.20 27.20 -4.47
CA LYS A 76 -20.05 25.93 -3.74
C LYS A 76 -19.99 24.72 -4.69
N ILE A 77 -20.87 24.66 -5.68
CA ILE A 77 -20.86 23.60 -6.71
C ILE A 77 -19.53 23.63 -7.48
N ASP A 78 -19.05 24.81 -7.84
CA ASP A 78 -17.79 24.98 -8.55
C ASP A 78 -16.58 24.54 -7.74
N ILE A 79 -16.56 24.78 -6.43
CA ILE A 79 -15.53 24.25 -5.53
C ILE A 79 -15.61 22.72 -5.47
N LEU A 80 -16.82 22.14 -5.36
CA LEU A 80 -16.99 20.68 -5.33
C LEU A 80 -16.48 20.01 -6.62
N LYS A 81 -16.72 20.61 -7.79
CA LYS A 81 -16.17 20.14 -9.07
C LYS A 81 -14.64 20.17 -9.07
N LYS A 82 -14.04 21.27 -8.60
CA LYS A 82 -12.57 21.42 -8.53
C LYS A 82 -11.95 20.44 -7.52
N GLU A 83 -12.63 20.13 -6.42
CA GLU A 83 -12.18 19.10 -5.47
C GLU A 83 -12.14 17.71 -6.07
N TYR A 84 -13.11 17.36 -6.92
CA TYR A 84 -13.11 16.09 -7.63
C TYR A 84 -11.87 15.96 -8.52
N VAL A 85 -11.60 16.99 -9.33
CA VAL A 85 -10.40 17.03 -10.19
C VAL A 85 -9.12 17.01 -9.35
N LEU A 86 -9.07 17.75 -8.24
CA LEU A 86 -7.91 17.74 -7.34
C LEU A 86 -7.64 16.34 -6.78
N ARG A 87 -8.70 15.56 -6.50
CA ARG A 87 -8.57 14.19 -6.01
C ARG A 87 -7.94 13.27 -7.06
N ASP A 88 -8.30 13.43 -8.33
CA ASP A 88 -7.69 12.66 -9.43
C ASP A 88 -6.21 13.02 -9.60
N ILE A 89 -5.84 14.29 -9.45
CA ILE A 89 -4.44 14.73 -9.44
C ILE A 89 -3.68 14.12 -8.27
N GLU A 90 -4.28 14.09 -7.08
CA GLU A 90 -3.66 13.50 -5.89
C GLU A 90 -3.54 11.98 -5.92
N ASP A 91 -4.29 11.29 -6.78
CA ASP A 91 -4.21 9.84 -6.94
C ASP A 91 -2.96 9.41 -7.72
N VAL A 92 -2.32 10.33 -8.47
CA VAL A 92 -1.06 10.09 -9.20
C VAL A 92 0.17 10.70 -8.53
N LEU A 93 -0.03 11.66 -7.62
CA LEU A 93 1.06 12.29 -6.88
C LEU A 93 1.57 11.42 -5.72
N PRO A 94 2.83 11.63 -5.29
CA PRO A 94 3.39 10.90 -4.18
C PRO A 94 2.62 11.16 -2.89
N ARG A 95 2.15 10.09 -2.26
CA ARG A 95 1.50 10.18 -0.94
C ARG A 95 2.46 9.81 0.17
N THR A 96 2.36 10.55 1.27
CA THR A 96 3.09 10.21 2.49
C THR A 96 2.50 8.93 3.08
N PRO A 97 3.33 7.91 3.38
CA PRO A 97 2.85 6.69 4.00
C PRO A 97 2.26 6.99 5.39
N GLY A 98 1.20 6.26 5.76
CA GLY A 98 0.64 6.33 7.11
C GLY A 98 1.66 5.89 8.17
N LEU A 99 1.42 6.28 9.43
CA LEU A 99 2.36 6.08 10.55
C LEU A 99 2.91 4.65 10.66
N TYR A 100 2.04 3.63 10.55
CA TYR A 100 2.45 2.22 10.59
C TYR A 100 3.49 1.89 9.51
N LEU A 101 3.22 2.27 8.26
CA LEU A 101 4.08 1.96 7.13
C LEU A 101 5.41 2.74 7.23
N ARG A 102 5.38 3.95 7.80
CA ARG A 102 6.58 4.72 8.12
C ARG A 102 7.44 4.09 9.21
N ILE A 103 6.83 3.44 10.21
CA ILE A 103 7.56 2.70 11.25
C ILE A 103 8.22 1.45 10.67
N VAL A 104 7.48 0.69 9.84
CA VAL A 104 7.96 -0.59 9.30
C VAL A 104 8.96 -0.43 8.16
N LEU A 105 8.72 0.51 7.24
CA LEU A 105 9.53 0.68 6.02
C LEU A 105 10.41 1.94 6.05
N GLY A 106 10.29 2.78 7.08
CA GLY A 106 11.00 4.06 7.15
C GLY A 106 10.37 5.15 6.28
N ALA A 107 11.12 6.23 6.05
CA ALA A 107 10.70 7.36 5.25
C ALA A 107 10.89 7.11 3.73
N LEU A 108 10.26 6.04 3.22
CA LEU A 108 10.29 5.71 1.80
C LEU A 108 9.06 6.26 1.07
N ASN A 109 9.28 6.76 -0.15
CA ASN A 109 8.20 7.09 -1.08
C ASN A 109 7.70 5.80 -1.72
N ILE A 110 6.55 5.30 -1.26
CA ILE A 110 5.95 4.04 -1.74
C ILE A 110 4.81 4.32 -2.72
N SER A 111 4.78 5.53 -3.28
CA SER A 111 3.73 5.94 -4.20
C SER A 111 4.05 5.45 -5.61
N PHE A 112 3.07 4.81 -6.25
CA PHE A 112 3.17 4.44 -7.65
C PHE A 112 2.77 5.63 -8.51
N ALA A 113 3.73 6.19 -9.26
CA ALA A 113 3.47 7.29 -10.18
C ALA A 113 2.61 6.84 -11.38
N ASN A 114 2.76 5.58 -11.84
CA ASN A 114 2.04 5.04 -12.97
C ASN A 114 0.87 4.13 -12.54
N LYS A 115 -0.26 4.24 -13.24
CA LYS A 115 -1.44 3.36 -13.08
C LYS A 115 -1.10 1.89 -13.36
N GLU A 116 -0.20 1.63 -14.30
CA GLU A 116 0.23 0.27 -14.65
C GLU A 116 0.97 -0.41 -13.49
N ASP A 117 1.89 0.29 -12.84
CA ASP A 117 2.63 -0.23 -11.68
C ASP A 117 1.71 -0.52 -10.49
N LYS A 118 0.73 0.37 -10.28
CA LYS A 118 -0.32 0.17 -9.27
C LYS A 118 -1.16 -1.08 -9.57
N PHE A 119 -1.54 -1.28 -10.83
CA PHE A 119 -2.30 -2.47 -11.24
C PHE A 119 -1.47 -3.75 -11.09
N ARG A 120 -0.21 -3.73 -11.54
CA ARG A 120 0.72 -4.85 -11.41
C ARG A 120 0.93 -5.24 -9.94
N TYR A 121 1.19 -4.26 -9.07
CA TYR A 121 1.32 -4.50 -7.64
C TYR A 121 0.05 -5.10 -7.03
N LYS A 122 -1.14 -4.60 -7.44
CA LYS A 122 -2.41 -5.16 -6.99
C LYS A 122 -2.58 -6.61 -7.46
N ASN A 123 -2.20 -6.92 -8.69
CA ASN A 123 -2.25 -8.29 -9.21
C ASN A 123 -1.31 -9.23 -8.45
N ASP A 124 -0.08 -8.79 -8.18
CA ASP A 124 0.90 -9.55 -7.38
C ASP A 124 0.43 -9.76 -5.94
N TYR A 125 -0.26 -8.77 -5.38
CA TYR A 125 -0.91 -8.88 -4.08
C TYR A 125 -2.01 -9.94 -4.07
N GLU A 126 -2.97 -9.88 -5.02
CA GLU A 126 -4.08 -10.84 -5.08
C GLU A 126 -3.57 -12.25 -5.36
N ARG A 127 -2.59 -12.40 -6.27
CA ARG A 127 -1.95 -13.68 -6.57
C ARG A 127 -1.28 -14.26 -5.34
N PHE A 128 -0.51 -13.45 -4.61
CA PHE A 128 0.11 -13.87 -3.34
C PHE A 128 -0.94 -14.31 -2.31
N LYS A 129 -2.00 -13.52 -2.14
CA LYS A 129 -3.09 -13.81 -1.20
C LYS A 129 -3.73 -15.17 -1.51
N ILE A 130 -4.10 -15.42 -2.77
CA ILE A 130 -4.75 -16.68 -3.18
C ILE A 130 -3.80 -17.87 -2.98
N ILE A 131 -2.54 -17.76 -3.43
CA ILE A 131 -1.58 -18.86 -3.33
C ILE A 131 -1.31 -19.22 -1.86
N ILE A 132 -1.00 -18.23 -1.02
CA ILE A 132 -0.65 -18.50 0.38
C ILE A 132 -1.89 -18.89 1.19
N SER A 133 -3.05 -18.28 0.98
CA SER A 133 -4.31 -18.74 1.60
C SER A 133 -4.62 -20.19 1.22
N GLY A 134 -4.42 -20.58 -0.04
CA GLY A 134 -4.61 -21.97 -0.48
C GLY A 134 -3.66 -22.95 0.21
N ILE A 135 -2.39 -22.59 0.34
CA ILE A 135 -1.39 -23.40 1.09
C ILE A 135 -1.80 -23.50 2.56
N CYS A 136 -2.18 -22.39 3.20
CA CYS A 136 -2.60 -22.37 4.59
C CYS A 136 -3.86 -23.21 4.81
N ALA A 137 -4.84 -23.14 3.91
CA ALA A 137 -6.05 -23.97 3.96
C ALA A 137 -5.70 -25.45 3.86
N PHE A 138 -4.85 -25.82 2.90
CA PHE A 138 -4.42 -27.21 2.73
C PHE A 138 -3.67 -27.74 3.96
N LEU A 139 -2.73 -26.96 4.51
CA LEU A 139 -2.00 -27.34 5.71
C LEU A 139 -2.91 -27.44 6.95
N ALA A 140 -3.84 -26.48 7.14
CA ALA A 140 -4.80 -26.52 8.23
C ALA A 140 -5.70 -27.76 8.14
N PHE A 141 -6.13 -28.14 6.93
CA PHE A 141 -6.88 -29.36 6.68
C PHE A 141 -6.07 -30.61 7.07
N LEU A 142 -4.81 -30.70 6.64
CA LEU A 142 -3.94 -31.82 6.99
C LEU A 142 -3.67 -31.92 8.49
N LEU A 143 -3.41 -30.79 9.16
CA LEU A 143 -3.16 -30.72 10.59
C LEU A 143 -4.40 -31.01 11.44
N TYR A 144 -5.59 -30.72 10.93
CA TYR A 144 -6.84 -31.03 11.61
C TYR A 144 -7.17 -32.52 11.54
N PHE A 145 -7.11 -33.12 10.34
CA PHE A 145 -7.60 -34.50 10.13
C PHE A 145 -6.54 -35.59 10.30
N TYR A 146 -5.26 -35.32 10.03
CA TYR A 146 -4.26 -36.37 9.84
C TYR A 146 -3.01 -36.23 10.70
N VAL A 147 -2.63 -35.02 11.11
CA VAL A 147 -1.34 -34.78 11.78
C VAL A 147 -1.51 -34.04 13.10
N GLN A 148 -1.23 -34.73 14.21
CA GLN A 148 -1.23 -34.14 15.55
C GLN A 148 0.20 -34.06 16.11
N ASN A 149 0.99 -33.14 15.55
CA ASN A 149 2.39 -32.95 15.94
C ASN A 149 2.70 -31.46 16.20
N ARG A 150 3.13 -31.17 17.43
CA ARG A 150 3.41 -29.81 17.90
C ARG A 150 4.45 -29.07 17.07
N ILE A 151 5.45 -29.75 16.51
CA ILE A 151 6.50 -29.13 15.69
C ILE A 151 5.88 -28.63 14.37
N VAL A 152 5.05 -29.47 13.75
CA VAL A 152 4.36 -29.12 12.50
C VAL A 152 3.36 -27.97 12.77
N ASP A 153 2.67 -28.00 13.91
CA ASP A 153 1.81 -26.89 14.35
C ASP A 153 2.60 -25.58 14.52
N THR A 154 3.80 -25.63 15.13
CA THR A 154 4.67 -24.44 15.25
C THR A 154 5.01 -23.86 13.89
N ILE A 155 5.42 -24.72 12.94
CA ILE A 155 5.82 -24.30 11.59
C ILE A 155 4.63 -23.65 10.88
N PHE A 156 3.44 -24.23 11.02
CA PHE A 156 2.21 -23.67 10.48
C PHE A 156 1.83 -22.32 11.12
N HIS A 157 1.87 -22.20 12.45
CA HIS A 157 1.60 -20.94 13.13
C HIS A 157 2.60 -19.85 12.75
N PHE A 158 3.89 -20.20 12.59
CA PHE A 158 4.91 -19.28 12.09
C PHE A 158 4.59 -18.80 10.67
N LEU A 159 4.19 -19.71 9.78
CA LEU A 159 3.74 -19.37 8.44
C LEU A 159 2.55 -18.40 8.46
N LEU A 160 1.56 -18.61 9.34
CA LEU A 160 0.41 -17.71 9.49
C LEU A 160 0.82 -16.32 9.97
N VAL A 161 1.70 -16.22 10.98
CA VAL A 161 2.22 -14.92 11.46
C VAL A 161 2.91 -14.20 10.32
N TRP A 162 3.80 -14.88 9.59
CA TRP A 162 4.48 -14.30 8.44
C TRP A 162 3.49 -13.85 7.35
N TYR A 163 2.49 -14.68 7.04
CA TYR A 163 1.48 -14.40 6.03
C TYR A 163 0.67 -13.14 6.37
N TYR A 164 0.05 -13.07 7.55
CA TYR A 164 -0.79 -11.93 7.94
C TYR A 164 0.02 -10.64 8.15
N CYS A 165 1.26 -10.73 8.62
CA CYS A 165 2.18 -9.58 8.65
C CYS A 165 2.44 -9.05 7.23
N THR A 166 2.79 -9.94 6.30
CA THR A 166 3.06 -9.56 4.90
C THR A 166 1.82 -8.98 4.23
N LEU A 167 0.67 -9.61 4.45
CA LEU A 167 -0.62 -9.15 3.94
C LEU A 167 -0.94 -7.74 4.44
N THR A 168 -0.77 -7.50 5.74
CA THR A 168 -0.97 -6.17 6.36
C THR A 168 -0.08 -5.13 5.72
N ILE A 169 1.21 -5.40 5.52
CA ILE A 169 2.13 -4.45 4.88
C ILE A 169 1.68 -4.14 3.44
N ARG A 170 1.35 -5.16 2.65
CA ARG A 170 0.89 -4.99 1.25
C ARG A 170 -0.43 -4.24 1.15
N GLU A 171 -1.40 -4.55 2.02
CA GLU A 171 -2.68 -3.83 2.08
C GLU A 171 -2.48 -2.36 2.48
N ARG A 172 -1.56 -2.08 3.42
CA ARG A 172 -1.23 -0.70 3.81
C ARG A 172 -0.58 0.09 2.66
N ILE A 173 0.25 -0.56 1.85
CA ILE A 173 0.79 0.02 0.61
C ILE A 173 -0.33 0.33 -0.39
N LEU A 174 -1.28 -0.60 -0.57
CA LEU A 174 -2.44 -0.39 -1.43
C LEU A 174 -3.31 0.77 -0.95
N ILE A 175 -3.58 0.87 0.35
CA ILE A 175 -4.36 1.97 0.95
C ILE A 175 -3.63 3.31 0.76
N ALA A 176 -2.32 3.35 0.98
CA ALA A 176 -1.52 4.55 0.75
C ALA A 176 -1.62 5.04 -0.70
N ASN A 177 -1.77 4.11 -1.65
CA ASN A 177 -1.96 4.37 -3.07
C ASN A 177 -3.44 4.51 -3.50
N GLY A 178 -4.37 4.72 -2.57
CA GLY A 178 -5.77 5.03 -2.88
C GLY A 178 -6.69 3.80 -3.07
N SER A 179 -6.24 2.59 -2.73
CA SER A 179 -7.13 1.43 -2.68
C SER A 179 -8.17 1.58 -1.56
N ARG A 180 -9.43 1.28 -1.87
CA ARG A 180 -10.55 1.37 -0.92
C ARG A 180 -10.72 0.06 -0.17
N ILE A 181 -9.79 -0.23 0.74
CA ILE A 181 -9.89 -1.39 1.64
C ILE A 181 -10.58 -0.93 2.94
N LYS A 182 -11.58 -1.68 3.40
CA LYS A 182 -12.32 -1.34 4.63
C LYS A 182 -11.40 -1.45 5.85
N GLY A 183 -11.41 -0.46 6.74
CA GLY A 183 -10.53 -0.45 7.92
C GLY A 183 -10.73 -1.66 8.84
N TRP A 184 -11.97 -2.13 8.99
CA TRP A 184 -12.28 -3.32 9.80
C TRP A 184 -11.60 -4.60 9.28
N TRP A 185 -11.47 -4.74 7.96
CA TRP A 185 -10.76 -5.86 7.33
C TRP A 185 -9.26 -5.88 7.69
N ASN A 186 -8.63 -4.70 7.73
CA ASN A 186 -7.25 -4.61 8.18
C ASN A 186 -7.11 -4.93 9.69
N ILE A 187 -8.12 -4.62 10.51
CA ILE A 187 -8.11 -4.97 11.93
C ILE A 187 -8.19 -6.49 12.10
N SER A 188 -9.01 -7.19 11.32
CA SER A 188 -9.09 -8.65 11.39
C SER A 188 -7.77 -9.34 11.04
N HIS A 189 -6.97 -8.80 10.10
CA HIS A 189 -5.63 -9.33 9.83
C HIS A 189 -4.67 -9.14 11.01
N PHE A 190 -4.70 -7.96 11.64
CA PHE A 190 -3.87 -7.70 12.81
C PHE A 190 -4.22 -8.63 13.98
N MET A 191 -5.52 -8.86 14.22
CA MET A 191 -5.98 -9.84 15.19
C MET A 191 -5.53 -11.26 14.81
N SER A 192 -5.60 -11.64 13.53
CA SER A 192 -5.15 -12.96 13.06
C SER A 192 -3.65 -13.17 13.25
N THR A 193 -2.83 -12.13 13.04
CA THR A 193 -1.41 -12.15 13.39
C THR A 193 -1.21 -12.39 14.89
N ALA A 194 -1.94 -11.66 15.73
CA ALA A 194 -1.82 -11.78 17.19
C ALA A 194 -2.22 -13.18 17.67
N TYR A 195 -3.35 -13.72 17.21
CA TYR A 195 -3.80 -15.07 17.55
C TYR A 195 -2.79 -16.14 17.09
N SER A 196 -2.27 -16.02 15.87
CA SER A 196 -1.24 -16.94 15.37
C SER A 196 0.05 -16.84 16.17
N GLY A 197 0.42 -15.63 16.61
CA GLY A 197 1.57 -15.40 17.48
C GLY A 197 1.40 -16.01 18.87
N ILE A 198 0.21 -15.90 19.46
CA ILE A 198 -0.13 -16.56 20.73
C ILE A 198 -0.02 -18.08 20.57
N MET A 199 -0.62 -18.65 19.53
CA MET A 199 -0.56 -20.10 19.24
C MET A 199 0.86 -20.60 18.96
N LEU A 200 1.73 -19.75 18.43
CA LEU A 200 3.14 -20.07 18.20
C LEU A 200 3.90 -20.25 19.51
N ILE A 201 3.76 -19.29 20.44
CA ILE A 201 4.50 -19.27 21.71
C ILE A 201 3.83 -20.11 22.82
N TRP A 202 2.57 -20.52 22.64
CA TRP A 202 1.84 -21.27 23.66
C TRP A 202 2.52 -22.64 23.91
N PRO A 203 3.01 -22.89 25.14
CA PRO A 203 3.63 -24.17 25.47
C PRO A 203 2.61 -25.31 25.44
N ARG A 204 3.07 -26.54 25.21
CA ARG A 204 2.16 -27.69 25.20
C ARG A 204 1.50 -27.85 26.58
N SER A 205 0.19 -27.76 26.62
CA SER A 205 -0.63 -27.95 27.81
C SER A 205 -2.00 -28.49 27.40
N ARG A 206 -2.78 -28.98 28.38
CA ARG A 206 -4.14 -29.46 28.13
C ARG A 206 -5.02 -28.39 27.47
N SER A 207 -4.91 -27.14 27.89
CA SER A 207 -5.65 -26.02 27.30
C SER A 207 -5.26 -25.76 25.84
N TYR A 208 -3.99 -25.95 25.48
CA TYR A 208 -3.55 -25.85 24.09
C TYR A 208 -4.19 -26.95 23.24
N ASP A 209 -4.14 -28.20 23.71
CA ASP A 209 -4.68 -29.34 22.97
C ASP A 209 -6.21 -29.21 22.77
N GLU A 210 -6.93 -28.69 23.77
CA GLU A 210 -8.38 -28.42 23.69
C GLU A 210 -8.73 -27.27 22.71
N PHE A 211 -7.87 -26.25 22.59
CA PHE A 211 -8.12 -25.09 21.72
C PHE A 211 -7.58 -25.27 20.29
N ARG A 212 -6.58 -26.13 20.10
CA ARG A 212 -5.88 -26.35 18.83
C ARG A 212 -6.85 -26.57 17.66
N ASP A 213 -7.78 -27.50 17.81
CA ASP A 213 -8.65 -27.91 16.72
C ASP A 213 -9.66 -26.82 16.35
N GLN A 214 -10.09 -26.01 17.33
CA GLN A 214 -10.90 -24.81 17.11
C GLN A 214 -10.12 -23.77 16.30
N PHE A 215 -8.84 -23.58 16.61
CA PHE A 215 -7.97 -22.67 15.87
C PHE A 215 -7.71 -23.12 14.43
N MET A 216 -7.44 -24.42 14.21
CA MET A 216 -7.26 -24.96 12.84
C MET A 216 -8.52 -24.79 11.99
N LEU A 217 -9.70 -25.02 12.57
CA LEU A 217 -10.98 -24.81 11.90
C LEU A 217 -11.23 -23.32 11.59
N PHE A 218 -10.85 -22.43 12.50
CA PHE A 218 -10.87 -20.98 12.26
C PHE A 218 -9.93 -20.57 11.12
N CYS A 219 -8.72 -21.13 11.03
CA CYS A 219 -7.79 -20.89 9.92
C CYS A 219 -8.36 -21.37 8.58
N LEU A 220 -9.03 -22.52 8.54
CA LEU A 220 -9.75 -23.00 7.35
C LEU A 220 -10.85 -22.02 6.93
N TYR A 221 -11.64 -21.51 7.88
CA TYR A 221 -12.70 -20.55 7.60
C TYR A 221 -12.16 -19.22 7.06
N LEU A 222 -11.04 -18.73 7.59
CA LEU A 222 -10.40 -17.49 7.16
C LEU A 222 -9.72 -17.58 5.80
N SER A 223 -9.36 -18.79 5.35
CA SER A 223 -8.64 -19.00 4.09
C SER A 223 -9.55 -18.93 2.84
N LYS A 224 -10.72 -18.30 2.96
CA LYS A 224 -11.67 -18.05 1.87
C LYS A 224 -11.29 -16.84 1.02
#